data_AF-A0A7C5LTQ4-F1
#
_entry.id   AF-A0A7C5LTQ4-F1
#
_cell.length_a   1.000
_cell.length_b   1.000
_cell.length_c   1.000
_cell.angle_alpha   90.00
_cell.angle_beta   90.00
_cell.angle_gamma   90.00
#
_symmetry.space_group_name_H-M   'P 1'
#
loop_
_entity.id
_entity.type
_entity.pdbx_description
1 polymer ?
#
loop_
_entity_poly.entity_id
_entity_poly.type
_entity_poly.pdbx_seq_one_letter_code
_entity_poly.pdbx_strand_id
1 'polypeptide(L)' 'GVCSMARAQNPNSASSQFFICLDNATFLDGQYTVWGEVESGMEHVDALPKGEPPAKPGKIKKVTLA' A
#
# COMPACT_ATOMS: atom_id res chain seq x y z
N GLY A 1 -0.29 8.62 2.31
CA GLY A 1 -0.84 8.73 0.95
C GLY A 1 -0.01 8.04 -0.12
N VAL A 2 1.31 7.91 0.03
CA VAL A 2 2.18 7.32 -1.01
C VAL A 2 1.87 5.84 -1.22
N CYS A 3 1.76 5.42 -2.49
CA CYS A 3 1.56 4.04 -2.93
C CYS A 3 2.89 3.44 -3.41
N SER A 4 3.25 2.26 -2.89
CA SER A 4 4.54 1.62 -3.15
C SER A 4 4.43 0.11 -3.30
N MET A 5 5.38 -0.51 -3.98
CA MET A 5 5.41 -1.96 -4.22
C MET A 5 5.99 -2.71 -3.02
N ALA A 6 5.28 -3.72 -2.52
CA ALA A 6 5.82 -4.63 -1.52
C ALA A 6 6.79 -5.64 -2.19
N ARG A 7 7.79 -6.08 -1.44
CA ARG A 7 8.81 -7.04 -1.90
C ARG A 7 9.29 -7.92 -0.75
N ALA A 8 9.85 -9.08 -1.09
CA ALA A 8 10.67 -9.85 -0.17
C ALA A 8 12.07 -9.21 -0.03
N GLN A 9 12.99 -9.90 0.65
CA GLN A 9 14.35 -9.41 0.88
C GLN A 9 15.11 -9.10 -0.42
N ASN A 10 14.90 -9.89 -1.48
CA ASN A 10 15.48 -9.61 -2.80
C ASN A 10 14.86 -8.31 -3.37
N PRO A 11 15.66 -7.28 -3.71
CA PRO A 11 15.16 -6.01 -4.23
C PRO A 11 14.33 -6.15 -5.52
N ASN A 12 14.60 -7.18 -6.32
CA ASN A 12 13.90 -7.44 -7.59
C ASN A 12 12.74 -8.46 -7.46
N SER A 13 12.20 -8.65 -6.25
CA SER A 13 11.11 -9.60 -5.99
C SER A 13 9.70 -8.99 -5.95
N ALA A 14 9.59 -7.67 -6.14
CA ALA A 14 8.29 -7.01 -6.25
C ALA A 14 7.49 -7.62 -7.42
N SER A 15 6.20 -7.86 -7.18
CA SER A 15 5.30 -8.45 -8.18
C SER A 15 3.94 -7.76 -8.16
N SER A 16 2.96 -8.32 -7.43
CA SER A 16 1.58 -7.84 -7.41
C SER A 16 1.15 -7.19 -6.09
N GLN A 17 1.94 -7.36 -5.03
CA GLN A 17 1.63 -6.80 -3.71
C GLN A 17 2.08 -5.34 -3.65
N PHE A 18 1.21 -4.49 -3.11
CA PHE A 18 1.47 -3.08 -2.88
C PHE A 18 1.02 -2.68 -1.48
N PHE A 19 1.48 -1.52 -1.03
CA PHE A 19 1.03 -0.90 0.21
C PHE A 19 0.81 0.60 0.01
N ILE A 20 0.02 1.19 0.90
CA ILE A 20 -0.21 2.63 0.98
C ILE A 20 0.30 3.08 2.35
N CYS A 21 1.19 4.07 2.38
CA CYS A 21 1.70 4.63 3.63
C CYS A 21 0.58 5.37 4.36
N LEU A 22 0.26 4.92 5.58
CA LEU A 22 -0.76 5.56 6.45
C LEU A 22 -0.22 6.82 7.14
N ASP A 23 1.10 6.92 7.29
CA ASP A 23 1.79 8.08 7.87
C ASP A 23 3.18 8.22 7.21
N ASN A 24 4.00 9.17 7.66
CA ASN A 24 5.37 9.36 7.20
C ASN A 24 6.20 8.08 7.39
N ALA A 25 6.74 7.58 6.28
CA ALA A 25 7.55 6.36 6.25
C ALA A 25 8.88 6.59 5.51
N THR A 26 9.52 7.74 5.74
CA THR A 26 10.80 8.13 5.10
C THR A 26 11.94 7.13 5.35
N PHE A 27 11.84 6.28 6.37
CA PHE A 27 12.77 5.17 6.57
C PHE A 27 12.75 4.13 5.44
N LEU A 28 11.72 4.12 4.59
CA LEU A 28 11.61 3.25 3.41
C LEU A 28 12.20 3.88 2.13
N ASP A 29 12.61 5.14 2.18
CA ASP A 29 13.11 5.86 1.01
C ASP A 29 14.38 5.22 0.46
N GLY A 30 14.46 5.10 -0.87
CA GLY A 30 15.54 4.39 -1.56
C GLY A 30 15.51 2.86 -1.43
N GLN A 31 14.55 2.29 -0.68
CA GLN A 31 14.46 0.84 -0.44
C GLN A 31 13.25 0.16 -1.11
N TYR A 32 12.22 0.94 -1.46
CA TYR A 32 10.97 0.47 -2.07
C TYR A 32 10.56 1.34 -3.26
N THR A 33 9.89 0.72 -4.23
CA THR A 33 9.47 1.39 -5.48
C THR A 33 8.14 2.10 -5.30
N VAL A 34 8.18 3.42 -5.19
CA VAL A 34 6.99 4.28 -5.26
C VAL A 34 6.43 4.29 -6.68
N TRP A 35 5.11 4.13 -6.83
CA TRP A 35 4.44 4.14 -8.13
C TRP A 35 3.28 5.13 -8.22
N GLY A 36 2.86 5.74 -7.12
CA GLY A 36 1.79 6.73 -7.13
C GLY A 36 1.48 7.29 -5.75
N GLU A 37 0.41 8.07 -5.67
CA GLU A 37 -0.12 8.67 -4.46
C GLU A 37 -1.65 8.66 -4.51
N VAL A 38 -2.29 8.53 -3.36
CA VAL A 38 -3.74 8.65 -3.24
C VAL A 38 -4.14 10.13 -3.36
N GLU A 39 -4.78 10.49 -4.47
CA GLU A 39 -5.28 11.85 -4.72
C GLU A 39 -6.55 12.19 -3.92
N SER A 40 -7.38 11.19 -3.59
CA SER A 40 -8.61 11.35 -2.80
C SER A 40 -9.02 10.05 -2.09
N GLY A 41 -9.75 10.16 -0.99
CA GLY A 41 -10.30 9.01 -0.26
C GLY A 41 -9.34 8.33 0.73
N MET A 42 -8.31 9.03 1.22
CA MET A 42 -7.39 8.49 2.24
C MET A 42 -8.10 8.11 3.53
N GLU A 43 -9.17 8.81 3.91
CA GLU A 43 -10.00 8.47 5.06
C GLU A 43 -10.59 7.06 4.98
N HIS A 44 -10.80 6.54 3.78
CA HIS A 44 -11.26 5.15 3.57
C HIS A 44 -10.12 4.14 3.72
N VAL A 45 -8.89 4.53 3.35
CA VAL A 45 -7.68 3.72 3.57
C VAL A 45 -7.41 3.62 5.07
N ASP A 46 -7.47 4.74 5.80
CA ASP A 46 -7.23 4.80 7.24
C ASP A 46 -8.27 4.03 8.07
N ALA A 47 -9.50 3.94 7.55
CA ALA A 47 -10.60 3.20 8.16
C ALA A 47 -10.53 1.67 7.96
N LEU A 48 -9.55 1.15 7.20
CA LEU A 48 -9.42 -0.29 6.98
C LEU A 48 -9.17 -1.05 8.29
N PRO A 49 -9.72 -2.28 8.45
CA PRO A 49 -9.51 -3.10 9.64
C PRO A 49 -8.01 -3.39 9.87
N LYS A 50 -7.51 -3.10 11.07
CA LYS A 50 -6.10 -3.26 11.45
C LYS A 50 -5.81 -4.68 11.96
N GLY A 51 -4.63 -5.20 11.66
CA GLY A 51 -4.13 -6.52 12.12
C GLY A 51 -3.21 -7.19 11.09
N GLU A 52 -2.54 -8.27 11.49
CA GLU A 52 -1.59 -9.02 10.65
C GLU A 52 -1.86 -10.54 10.70
N PRO A 53 -2.84 -11.08 9.96
CA PRO A 53 -3.90 -10.37 9.24
C PRO A 53 -5.07 -9.97 10.17
N PRO A 54 -5.89 -8.97 9.79
CA PRO A 54 -7.12 -8.65 10.53
C PRO A 54 -8.14 -9.80 10.40
N ALA A 55 -8.97 -10.01 11.43
CA ALA A 55 -9.99 -11.08 11.43
C ALA A 55 -11.01 -10.96 10.27
N LYS A 56 -11.27 -9.72 9.81
CA LYS A 56 -12.11 -9.42 8.64
C LYS A 56 -11.39 -8.39 7.77
N PRO A 57 -10.50 -8.81 6.86
CA PRO A 57 -9.76 -7.87 6.00
C PRO A 57 -10.67 -7.09 5.06
N GLY A 58 -10.25 -5.86 4.74
CA GLY A 58 -10.82 -5.10 3.63
C GLY A 58 -10.65 -5.83 2.29
N LYS A 59 -11.53 -5.54 1.32
CA LYS A 59 -11.53 -6.21 0.01
C LYS A 59 -11.57 -5.20 -1.11
N ILE A 60 -10.63 -5.32 -2.04
CA ILE A 60 -10.69 -4.63 -3.33
C ILE A 60 -11.71 -5.38 -4.18
N LYS A 61 -12.91 -4.80 -4.36
CA LYS A 61 -13.98 -5.44 -5.16
C LYS A 61 -13.80 -5.22 -6.66
N LYS A 62 -13.24 -4.07 -7.04
CA LYS A 62 -13.02 -3.65 -8.43
C LYS A 62 -11.89 -2.63 -8.47
N VAL A 63 -11.09 -2.68 -9.53
CA VAL A 63 -10.12 -1.64 -9.91
C VAL A 63 -10.46 -1.23 -11.34
N THR A 64 -10.32 0.05 -11.67
CA THR A 64 -10.62 0.57 -13.01
C THR A 64 -9.61 1.65 -13.35
N LEU A 65 -9.20 1.71 -14.61
CA LEU A 65 -8.39 2.79 -15.17
C LEU A 65 -9.34 3.80 -15.82
N ALA A 66 -9.07 5.09 -15.61
CA ALA A 66 -9.85 6.18 -16.19
C ALA A 66 -9.69 6.24 -17.72
#